data_AF-A0A850SN14-F1
#
_entry.id   AF-A0A850SN14-F1
#
_cell.length_a   1.000
_cell.length_b   1.000
_cell.length_c   1.000
_cell.angle_alpha   90.00
_cell.angle_beta   90.00
_cell.angle_gamma   90.00
#
_symmetry.space_group_name_H-M   'P 1'
#
loop_
_entity.id
_entity.type
_entity.pdbx_description
1 polymer ?
#
loop_
_entity_poly.entity_id
_entity_poly.type
_entity_poly.pdbx_seq_one_letter_code
_entity_poly.pdbx_strand_id
1 'polypeptide(L)'
;MSWSEWLDFDRAGVEKVPEQAGVFVTHASMKVHYIGGSANMRRSLEELLNDQCAKNAKRFHYMPTPSFEEERQKLLKDYADKHQGKMPLCMEK
;
A
#
# COMPACT_ATOMS: atom_id res chain seq x y z
N MET A 1 13.45 9.73 4.55
CA MET A 1 12.19 9.41 3.85
C MET A 1 11.10 9.39 4.90
N SER A 2 9.95 10.00 4.64
CA SER A 2 8.83 10.06 5.57
C SER A 2 7.58 9.51 4.92
N TRP A 3 6.75 8.85 5.72
CA TRP A 3 5.41 8.47 5.30
C TRP A 3 4.56 9.71 5.06
N SER A 4 3.66 9.62 4.08
CA SER A 4 2.58 10.57 3.88
C SER A 4 1.61 10.53 5.05
N GLU A 5 0.74 11.54 5.14
CA GLU A 5 -0.50 11.41 5.89
C GLU A 5 -1.37 10.28 5.31
N TRP A 6 -2.33 9.82 6.10
CA TRP A 6 -3.33 8.88 5.63
C TRP A 6 -4.33 9.58 4.71
N LEU A 7 -4.42 9.13 3.47
CA LEU A 7 -5.37 9.60 2.47
C LEU A 7 -6.53 8.61 2.34
N ASP A 8 -7.67 9.09 1.83
CA ASP A 8 -8.78 8.23 1.47
C ASP A 8 -8.43 7.41 0.23
N PHE A 9 -8.74 6.12 0.24
CA PHE A 9 -8.46 5.21 -0.86
C PHE A 9 -9.56 5.30 -1.93
N ASP A 10 -9.58 6.45 -2.60
CA ASP A 10 -10.43 6.76 -3.74
C ASP A 10 -9.61 7.51 -4.81
N ARG A 11 -10.26 7.87 -5.92
CA ARG A 11 -9.61 8.57 -7.02
C ARG A 11 -8.99 9.90 -6.60
N ALA A 12 -9.68 10.68 -5.76
CA ALA A 12 -9.20 12.01 -5.35
C ALA A 12 -8.00 11.92 -4.40
N GLY A 13 -7.94 10.89 -3.55
CA GLY A 13 -6.78 10.58 -2.73
C GLY A 13 -5.59 10.13 -3.57
N VAL A 14 -5.80 9.25 -4.54
CA VAL A 14 -4.73 8.73 -5.41
C VAL A 14 -4.16 9.82 -6.33
N GLU A 15 -4.97 10.77 -6.80
CA GLU A 15 -4.52 11.91 -7.62
C GLU A 15 -3.52 12.84 -6.90
N LYS A 16 -3.46 12.80 -5.56
CA LYS A 16 -2.47 13.55 -4.75
C LYS A 16 -1.10 12.88 -4.68
N VAL A 17 -1.00 11.61 -5.10
CA VAL A 17 0.23 10.82 -5.01
C VAL A 17 1.16 11.20 -6.18
N PRO A 18 2.46 11.46 -5.93
CA PRO A 18 3.40 11.73 -7.01
C PRO A 18 3.66 10.49 -7.87
N GLU A 19 3.87 10.70 -9.17
CA GLU A 19 4.27 9.66 -10.12
C GLU A 19 5.76 9.30 -9.96
N GLN A 20 6.08 8.58 -8.90
CA GLN A 20 7.45 8.15 -8.62
C GLN A 20 7.51 6.83 -7.86
N ALA A 21 8.73 6.32 -7.70
CA ALA A 21 8.99 5.09 -6.98
C ALA A 21 8.69 5.22 -5.48
N GLY A 22 8.16 4.13 -4.91
CA GLY A 22 7.97 4.01 -3.46
C GLY A 22 7.03 2.89 -3.06
N VAL A 23 6.69 2.89 -1.78
CA VAL A 23 5.84 1.88 -1.14
C VAL A 23 4.54 2.48 -0.65
N PHE A 24 3.50 1.67 -0.54
CA PHE A 24 2.20 2.08 -0.03
C PHE A 24 1.53 0.96 0.76
N VAL A 25 0.70 1.33 1.72
CA VAL A 25 -0.08 0.41 2.54
C VAL A 25 -1.52 0.86 2.53
N THR A 26 -2.44 -0.07 2.26
CA THR A 26 -3.89 0.18 2.29
C THR A 26 -4.53 -0.54 3.48
N HIS A 27 -5.55 0.07 4.09
CA HIS A 27 -6.28 -0.53 5.20
C HIS A 27 -7.77 -0.18 5.17
N ALA A 28 -8.58 -1.06 5.77
CA ALA A 28 -9.94 -0.76 6.19
C ALA A 28 -10.14 -1.28 7.63
N SER A 29 -10.87 -0.53 8.45
CA SER A 29 -11.16 -0.91 9.84
C SER A 29 -9.91 -1.37 10.62
N MET A 30 -8.82 -0.59 10.47
CA MET A 30 -7.50 -0.85 11.07
C MET A 30 -6.80 -2.17 10.65
N LYS A 31 -7.33 -2.89 9.66
CA LYS A 31 -6.68 -4.08 9.09
C LYS A 31 -5.98 -3.73 7.79
N VAL A 32 -4.71 -4.11 7.67
CA VAL A 32 -3.95 -3.94 6.43
C VAL A 32 -4.53 -4.89 5.37
N HIS A 33 -4.97 -4.31 4.26
CA HIS A 33 -5.48 -5.06 3.12
C HIS A 33 -4.35 -5.41 2.16
N TYR A 34 -3.47 -4.46 1.88
CA TYR A 34 -2.42 -4.63 0.87
C TYR A 34 -1.17 -3.83 1.23
N ILE A 35 0.00 -4.41 0.94
CA ILE A 35 1.30 -3.74 1.04
C ILE A 35 1.97 -3.82 -0.34
N GLY A 36 2.12 -2.66 -0.96
CA GLY A 36 2.64 -2.52 -2.32
C GLY A 36 3.93 -1.72 -2.38
N GLY A 37 4.62 -1.89 -3.50
CA GLY A 37 5.82 -1.14 -3.86
C GLY A 37 5.94 -1.15 -5.38
N SER A 38 6.28 -0.01 -5.98
CA SER A 38 6.34 0.12 -7.43
C SER A 38 7.27 1.27 -7.84
N ALA A 39 7.68 1.27 -9.11
CA ALA A 39 8.40 2.38 -9.72
C ALA A 39 7.51 3.62 -9.98
N ASN A 40 6.18 3.46 -9.97
CA ASN A 40 5.20 4.54 -10.05
C ASN A 40 4.01 4.22 -9.13
N MET A 41 4.06 4.73 -7.90
CA MET A 41 3.06 4.45 -6.87
C MET A 41 1.66 4.91 -7.27
N ARG A 42 1.54 6.09 -7.91
CA ARG A 42 0.25 6.62 -8.33
C ARG A 42 -0.43 5.65 -9.29
N ARG A 43 0.26 5.24 -10.35
CA ARG A 43 -0.28 4.29 -11.33
C ARG A 43 -0.68 2.97 -10.69
N SER A 44 0.18 2.40 -9.83
CA SER A 44 -0.16 1.15 -9.14
C SER A 44 -1.35 1.29 -8.18
N LEU A 45 -1.53 2.44 -7.54
CA LEU A 45 -2.71 2.72 -6.72
C LEU A 45 -3.98 2.89 -7.57
N GLU A 46 -3.89 3.54 -8.73
CA GLU A 46 -5.01 3.66 -9.69
C GLU A 46 -5.45 2.27 -10.19
N GLU A 47 -4.51 1.39 -10.48
CA GLU A 47 -4.79 0.00 -10.83
C GLU A 47 -5.45 -0.74 -9.65
N LEU A 48 -4.96 -0.53 -8.43
CA LEU A 48 -5.47 -1.16 -7.21
C LEU A 48 -6.89 -0.72 -6.84
N LEU A 49 -7.34 0.48 -7.25
CA LEU A 49 -8.74 0.90 -7.09
C LEU A 49 -9.73 0.00 -7.84
N ASN A 50 -9.26 -0.70 -8.87
CA ASN A 50 -10.06 -1.62 -9.67
C ASN A 50 -9.91 -3.09 -9.23
N ASP A 51 -9.02 -3.39 -8.28
CA ASP A 51 -8.79 -4.74 -7.78
C ASP A 51 -10.02 -5.28 -7.02
N GLN A 52 -10.32 -6.58 -7.17
CA GLN A 52 -11.53 -7.18 -6.61
C GLN A 52 -11.54 -7.17 -5.07
N CYS A 53 -10.38 -7.30 -4.43
CA CYS A 53 -10.25 -7.30 -2.98
C CYS A 53 -9.84 -5.93 -2.44
N ALA A 54 -8.77 -5.35 -2.96
CA ALA A 54 -8.13 -4.18 -2.40
C ALA A 54 -8.99 -2.91 -2.55
N LYS A 55 -9.92 -2.85 -3.51
CA LYS A 55 -10.93 -1.77 -3.61
C LYS A 55 -11.79 -1.59 -2.36
N ASN A 56 -11.84 -2.59 -1.47
CA ASN A 56 -12.55 -2.50 -0.20
C ASN A 56 -11.75 -1.76 0.90
N ALA A 57 -10.48 -1.43 0.64
CA ALA A 57 -9.72 -0.56 1.53
C ALA A 57 -10.36 0.83 1.62
N LYS A 58 -10.17 1.52 2.74
CA LYS A 58 -10.74 2.85 2.99
C LYS A 58 -9.70 3.95 2.96
N ARG A 59 -8.50 3.63 3.40
CA ARG A 59 -7.42 4.60 3.49
C ARG A 59 -6.11 3.97 3.09
N PHE A 60 -5.19 4.81 2.66
CA PHE A 60 -3.83 4.41 2.35
C PHE A 60 -2.85 5.50 2.76
N HIS A 61 -1.60 5.11 2.89
CA HIS A 61 -0.48 6.03 3.01
C HIS A 61 0.69 5.47 2.21
N TYR A 62 1.62 6.34 1.84
CA TYR A 62 2.72 6.00 0.97
C TYR A 62 4.03 6.61 1.47
N MET A 63 5.14 6.05 1.03
CA MET A 63 6.47 6.58 1.29
C MET A 63 7.26 6.55 -0.02
N PRO A 64 7.62 7.72 -0.58
CA PRO A 64 8.47 7.77 -1.75
C PRO A 64 9.88 7.25 -1.42
N THR A 65 10.35 6.30 -2.22
CA THR A 65 11.68 5.69 -2.06
C THR A 65 12.12 5.00 -3.36
N PRO A 66 13.37 5.19 -3.81
CA PRO A 66 13.93 4.41 -4.92
C PRO A 66 14.12 2.93 -4.55
N SER A 67 14.31 2.62 -3.26
CA SER A 67 14.51 1.24 -2.75
C SER A 67 13.19 0.55 -2.43
N PHE A 68 12.14 0.77 -3.25
CA PHE A 68 10.79 0.31 -2.96
C PHE A 68 10.67 -1.21 -2.82
N GLU A 69 11.52 -1.99 -3.51
CA GLU A 69 11.53 -3.45 -3.41
C GLU A 69 11.97 -3.90 -2.02
N GLU A 70 13.11 -3.39 -1.54
CA GLU A 70 13.65 -3.71 -0.22
C GLU A 70 12.70 -3.25 0.89
N GLU A 71 12.19 -2.02 0.81
CA GLU A 71 11.27 -1.47 1.80
C GLU A 71 9.94 -2.23 1.82
N ARG A 72 9.41 -2.64 0.65
CA ARG A 72 8.21 -3.48 0.58
C ARG A 72 8.44 -4.83 1.28
N GLN A 73 9.59 -5.47 1.06
CA GLN A 73 9.91 -6.75 1.71
C GLN A 73 10.04 -6.60 3.22
N LYS A 74 10.66 -5.51 3.70
CA LYS A 74 10.71 -5.21 5.14
C LYS A 74 9.31 -5.05 5.72
N LEU A 75 8.44 -4.29 5.07
CA LEU A 75 7.06 -4.08 5.53
C LEU A 75 6.24 -5.38 5.56
N LEU A 76 6.40 -6.25 4.56
CA LEU A 76 5.75 -7.55 4.53
C LEU A 76 6.26 -8.47 5.64
N LYS A 77 7.57 -8.49 5.87
CA LYS A 77 8.18 -9.26 6.96
C LYS A 77 7.69 -8.76 8.32
N ASP A 78 7.75 -7.45 8.57
CA ASP A 78 7.28 -6.85 9.81
C ASP A 78 5.79 -7.13 10.06
N TYR A 79 4.98 -7.14 9.00
CA TYR A 79 3.58 -7.53 9.09
C TYR A 79 3.44 -9.00 9.48
N ALA A 80 4.13 -9.91 8.78
CA ALA A 80 4.07 -11.34 9.03
C ALA A 80 4.54 -11.69 10.45
N ASP A 81 5.63 -11.09 10.93
CA ASP A 81 6.15 -11.29 12.29
C ASP A 81 5.12 -10.90 13.36
N LYS A 82 4.32 -9.86 13.10
CA LYS A 82 3.24 -9.40 13.99
C LYS A 82 1.94 -10.22 13.86
N HIS A 83 1.76 -10.94 12.76
CA HIS A 83 0.52 -11.63 12.40
C HIS A 83 0.71 -13.14 12.21
N GLN A 84 1.65 -13.76 12.93
CA GLN A 84 1.86 -15.21 12.94
C GLN A 84 2.15 -15.79 11.54
N GLY A 85 2.95 -15.09 10.74
CA GLY A 85 3.32 -15.51 9.39
C GLY A 85 2.26 -15.24 8.31
N LYS A 86 1.13 -14.61 8.66
CA LYS A 86 0.06 -14.29 7.70
C LYS A 86 0.41 -13.12 6.81
N MET A 87 -0.24 -13.08 5.66
CA MET A 87 -0.14 -11.98 4.70
C MET A 87 -1.28 -10.97 4.91
N PRO A 88 -1.16 -9.75 4.36
CA PRO A 88 -2.28 -8.82 4.28
C PRO A 88 -3.50 -9.46 3.61
N LEU A 89 -4.71 -9.05 4.00
CA LEU A 89 -5.97 -9.71 3.61
C LEU A 89 -6.11 -9.96 2.10
N CYS A 90 -5.72 -8.98 1.26
CA CYS A 90 -5.82 -9.08 -0.20
C CYS A 90 -4.55 -9.64 -0.87
N MET A 91 -3.65 -10.20 -0.06
CA MET A 91 -2.42 -10.88 -0.50
C MET A 91 -2.37 -12.33 -0.01
N GLU A 92 -3.31 -12.74 0.84
CA GLU A 92 -3.55 -14.16 1.17
C GLU A 92 -4.11 -14.86 -0.08
N LYS A 93 -3.49 -15.98 -0.47
CA LYS A 93 -3.95 -16.86 -1.56
C LYS A 93 -4.63 -18.09 -0.99
#